data_AF-A0A536EA38-F1
#
_entry.id   AF-A0A536EA38-F1
#
_cell.length_a   1.000
_cell.length_b   1.000
_cell.length_c   1.000
_cell.angle_alpha   90.00
_cell.angle_beta   90.00
_cell.angle_gamma   90.00
#
_symmetry.space_group_name_H-M   'P 1'
#
loop_
_entity.id
_entity.type
_entity.pdbx_description
1 polymer ?
#
loop_
_entity_poly.entity_id
_entity_poly.type
_entity_poly.pdbx_seq_one_letter_code
_entity_poly.pdbx_strand_id
1 'polypeptide(L)'
;MKEEASFGLSRREILKLGAGAAAGAGALAALGNLPAAAATTAAPTSLNEMTIAQMQAAMAAGRLKSIDLVNFYLSRIQTIDQSGPTVNSVIQVNPDARAIAMALDAQRQAGKALGPLHGIPVLLKDNIDTSDKMQTAAGSLGLVGTPALRDATMAAHLRAAGAVILGKTTLSEWANFRSFFSSSGWSGRGGQCNNPYATDRNPCGSSSGSGAAASANFTAVSI
;
A
#
# COMPACT_ATOMS: atom_id res chain seq x y z
N MET A 1 -36.54 42.01 14.29
CA MET A 1 -35.90 41.36 15.47
C MET A 1 -35.94 39.87 15.22
N LYS A 2 -34.85 39.12 15.06
CA LYS A 2 -33.43 39.34 15.39
C LYS A 2 -32.55 38.61 14.36
N GLU A 3 -31.43 39.23 14.00
CA GLU A 3 -30.26 38.59 13.39
C GLU A 3 -29.66 37.57 14.37
N GLU A 4 -29.30 36.38 13.90
CA GLU A 4 -28.37 35.51 14.61
C GLU A 4 -26.95 35.77 14.11
N ALA A 5 -26.14 36.35 14.97
CA ALA A 5 -24.70 36.55 14.75
C ALA A 5 -23.96 35.21 14.96
N SER A 6 -23.34 34.69 13.90
CA SER A 6 -22.42 33.56 13.96
C SER A 6 -21.10 33.97 14.59
N PHE A 7 -20.86 33.62 15.86
CA PHE A 7 -19.54 33.68 16.49
C PHE A 7 -18.69 32.47 16.04
N GLY A 8 -17.99 32.62 14.91
CA GLY A 8 -17.04 31.63 14.43
C GLY A 8 -15.63 32.20 14.45
N LEU A 9 -14.82 31.80 15.44
CA LEU A 9 -13.36 32.02 15.38
C LEU A 9 -12.82 31.37 14.11
N SER A 10 -12.16 32.16 13.27
CA SER A 10 -11.61 31.70 12.01
C SER A 10 -10.36 30.83 12.24
N ARG A 11 -10.07 29.92 11.30
CA ARG A 11 -8.83 29.10 11.30
C ARG A 11 -7.56 29.94 11.43
N ARG A 12 -7.61 31.22 11.02
CA ARG A 12 -6.50 32.17 11.09
C ARG A 12 -6.29 32.74 12.50
N GLU A 13 -7.32 32.77 13.34
CA GLU A 13 -7.22 33.20 14.75
C GLU A 13 -6.68 32.09 15.64
N ILE A 14 -7.02 30.83 15.35
CA ILE A 14 -6.46 29.65 16.02
C ILE A 14 -4.93 29.57 15.83
N LEU A 15 -4.43 29.91 14.63
CA LEU A 15 -3.00 29.91 14.34
C LEU A 15 -2.22 31.03 15.05
N LYS A 16 -2.89 32.11 15.48
CA LYS A 16 -2.24 33.20 16.23
C LYS A 16 -2.11 32.89 17.72
N LEU A 17 -2.93 31.98 18.27
CA LEU A 17 -2.85 31.57 19.69
C LEU A 17 -1.74 30.55 19.97
N GLY A 18 -1.13 29.93 18.95
CA GLY A 18 -0.11 28.89 19.11
C GLY A 18 1.31 29.39 19.42
N ALA A 19 1.56 30.69 19.41
CA ALA A 19 2.89 31.26 19.61
C ALA A 19 2.99 31.94 20.99
N GLY A 20 3.23 31.15 22.05
CA GLY A 20 3.55 31.72 23.36
C GLY A 20 3.54 30.74 24.51
N ALA A 21 4.67 30.06 24.74
CA ALA A 21 5.15 29.70 26.09
C ALA A 21 6.56 29.11 25.99
N ALA A 22 7.57 29.94 26.26
CA ALA A 22 8.91 29.51 26.64
C ALA A 22 9.23 30.15 27.99
N ALA A 23 9.49 29.33 29.02
CA ALA A 23 10.47 29.54 30.09
C ALA A 23 10.21 28.59 31.26
N GLY A 24 11.25 27.86 31.69
CA GLY A 24 11.25 27.05 32.91
C GLY A 24 12.51 26.21 33.01
N ALA A 25 13.58 26.80 33.54
CA ALA A 25 14.87 26.16 33.81
C ALA A 25 14.81 25.28 35.08
N GLY A 26 15.60 24.19 35.13
CA GLY A 26 15.91 23.54 36.40
C GLY A 26 16.56 22.15 36.32
N ALA A 27 17.80 22.08 36.83
CA ALA A 27 18.50 20.94 37.43
C ALA A 27 19.23 19.89 36.53
N LEU A 28 20.56 20.00 36.55
CA LEU A 28 21.52 18.91 36.40
C LEU A 28 21.31 17.85 37.51
N ALA A 29 21.31 16.56 37.17
CA ALA A 29 21.83 15.50 38.03
C ALA A 29 22.13 14.22 37.22
N ALA A 30 23.23 13.59 37.57
CA ALA A 30 23.90 12.49 36.88
C ALA A 30 23.11 11.16 36.87
N LEU A 31 23.14 10.48 35.73
CA LEU A 31 22.99 9.03 35.57
C LEU A 31 23.97 8.64 34.46
N GLY A 32 25.09 7.99 34.77
CA GLY A 32 25.10 6.58 35.09
C GLY A 32 25.39 5.82 33.78
N ASN A 33 26.61 5.34 33.64
CA ASN A 33 27.10 4.62 32.47
C ASN A 33 26.26 3.34 32.27
N LEU A 34 25.34 3.34 31.30
CA LEU A 34 24.54 2.16 30.95
C LEU A 34 25.26 1.34 29.89
N PRO A 35 25.26 0.00 30.00
CA PRO A 35 25.87 -0.84 28.98
C PRO A 35 25.11 -0.66 27.67
N ALA A 36 25.86 -0.55 26.57
CA ALA A 36 25.30 -0.54 25.22
C ALA A 36 24.62 -1.90 24.99
N ALA A 37 23.31 -1.95 25.20
CA ALA A 37 22.49 -3.06 24.78
C ALA A 37 22.66 -3.20 23.26
N ALA A 38 23.16 -4.35 22.81
CA ALA A 38 23.21 -4.69 21.40
C ALA A 38 21.79 -4.53 20.84
N ALA A 39 21.60 -3.51 20.00
CA ALA A 39 20.32 -3.25 19.37
C ALA A 39 20.00 -4.40 18.42
N THR A 40 19.11 -5.30 18.86
CA THR A 40 18.40 -6.19 17.96
C THR A 40 17.68 -5.30 16.97
N THR A 41 18.14 -5.25 15.71
CA THR A 41 17.53 -4.44 14.65
C THR A 41 16.20 -5.07 14.25
N ALA A 42 15.18 -4.87 15.10
CA ALA A 42 13.80 -5.02 14.70
C ALA A 42 13.53 -4.05 13.54
N ALA A 43 12.98 -4.56 12.45
CA ALA A 43 12.57 -3.73 11.32
C ALA A 43 11.67 -2.57 11.82
N PRO A 44 11.71 -1.38 11.19
CA PRO A 44 10.89 -0.25 11.60
C PRO A 44 9.42 -0.65 11.68
N THR A 45 8.79 -0.44 12.83
CA THR A 45 7.40 -0.86 13.10
C THR A 45 6.35 -0.10 12.30
N SER A 46 6.73 0.89 11.48
CA SER A 46 5.81 1.50 10.51
C SER A 46 6.53 1.76 9.20
N LEU A 47 6.36 0.85 8.23
CA LEU A 47 6.75 1.05 6.83
C LEU A 47 5.75 1.94 6.07
N ASN A 48 4.74 2.47 6.75
CA ASN A 48 3.78 3.41 6.18
C ASN A 48 4.51 4.67 5.68
N GLU A 49 4.06 5.20 4.53
CA GLU A 49 4.62 6.39 3.88
C GLU A 49 6.11 6.29 3.50
N MET A 50 6.73 5.12 3.64
CA MET A 50 8.10 4.91 3.21
C MET A 50 8.16 4.96 1.67
N THR A 51 9.07 5.76 1.13
CA THR A 51 9.25 5.83 -0.33
C THR A 51 10.03 4.62 -0.83
N ILE A 52 9.89 4.28 -2.12
CA ILE A 52 10.67 3.22 -2.77
C ILE A 52 12.19 3.44 -2.57
N ALA A 53 12.65 4.69 -2.66
CA ALA A 53 14.07 5.03 -2.45
C ALA A 53 14.52 4.73 -1.02
N GLN A 54 13.70 5.05 -0.02
CA GLN A 54 13.98 4.71 1.38
C GLN A 54 13.98 3.19 1.60
N MET A 55 13.02 2.46 1.04
CA MET A 55 12.97 1.00 1.11
C MET A 55 14.22 0.37 0.51
N GLN A 56 14.63 0.83 -0.68
CA GLN A 56 15.86 0.36 -1.32
C GLN A 56 17.10 0.66 -0.48
N ALA A 57 17.21 1.86 0.09
CA ALA A 57 18.33 2.22 0.96
C ALA A 57 18.38 1.35 2.23
N ALA A 58 17.22 1.04 2.82
CA ALA A 58 17.14 0.15 3.98
C ALA A 58 17.51 -1.30 3.62
N MET A 59 17.07 -1.80 2.47
CA MET A 59 17.43 -3.13 1.96
C MET A 59 18.90 -3.24 1.60
N ALA A 60 19.48 -2.21 0.97
CA ALA A 60 20.90 -2.16 0.66
C ALA A 60 21.77 -2.12 1.93
N ALA A 61 21.29 -1.46 2.99
CA ALA A 61 21.95 -1.43 4.30
C ALA A 61 21.72 -2.70 5.15
N GLY A 62 21.02 -3.72 4.63
CA GLY A 62 20.71 -4.95 5.37
C GLY A 62 19.73 -4.77 6.54
N ARG A 63 19.08 -3.62 6.66
CA ARG A 63 18.13 -3.29 7.74
C ARG A 63 16.70 -3.73 7.43
N LEU A 64 16.44 -4.15 6.20
CA LEU A 64 15.14 -4.57 5.69
C LEU A 64 15.35 -5.64 4.61
N LYS A 65 14.42 -6.57 4.48
CA LYS A 65 14.36 -7.52 3.36
C LYS A 65 13.06 -7.34 2.58
N SER A 66 13.03 -7.80 1.33
CA SER A 66 11.83 -7.85 0.49
C SER A 66 10.74 -8.68 1.16
N ILE A 67 11.08 -9.80 1.79
CA ILE A 67 10.12 -10.63 2.51
C ILE A 67 9.48 -9.87 3.69
N ASP A 68 10.20 -8.96 4.34
CA ASP A 68 9.66 -8.15 5.43
C ASP A 68 8.60 -7.17 4.90
N LEU A 69 8.88 -6.52 3.76
CA LEU A 69 7.93 -5.65 3.06
C LEU A 69 6.66 -6.42 2.65
N VAL A 70 6.83 -7.59 2.01
CA VAL A 70 5.68 -8.43 1.61
C VAL A 70 4.85 -8.85 2.81
N ASN A 71 5.48 -9.30 3.89
CA ASN A 71 4.77 -9.73 5.09
C ASN A 71 4.02 -8.57 5.76
N PHE A 72 4.63 -7.38 5.80
CA PHE A 72 4.01 -6.16 6.29
C PHE A 72 2.74 -5.82 5.50
N TYR A 73 2.83 -5.76 4.17
CA TYR A 73 1.69 -5.41 3.33
C TYR A 73 0.59 -6.48 3.36
N LEU A 74 0.93 -7.77 3.31
CA LEU A 74 -0.06 -8.84 3.42
C LEU A 74 -0.81 -8.81 4.76
N SER A 75 -0.11 -8.50 5.86
CA SER A 75 -0.75 -8.35 7.18
C SER A 75 -1.75 -7.19 7.18
N ARG A 76 -1.39 -6.04 6.57
CA ARG A 76 -2.29 -4.88 6.44
C ARG A 76 -3.49 -5.16 5.54
N ILE A 77 -3.27 -5.85 4.41
CA ILE A 77 -4.37 -6.29 3.54
C ILE A 77 -5.34 -7.17 4.34
N GLN A 78 -4.84 -8.16 5.06
CA GLN A 78 -5.72 -9.05 5.83
C GLN A 78 -6.51 -8.32 6.93
N THR A 79 -5.85 -7.44 7.67
CA THR A 79 -6.41 -6.82 8.88
C THR A 79 -7.22 -5.56 8.62
N ILE A 80 -6.90 -4.78 7.58
CA ILE A 80 -7.52 -3.47 7.31
C ILE A 80 -8.34 -3.51 6.01
N ASP A 81 -7.79 -4.11 4.95
CA ASP A 81 -8.46 -4.17 3.65
C ASP A 81 -9.64 -5.14 3.66
N GLN A 82 -9.47 -6.32 4.29
CA GLN A 82 -10.42 -7.45 4.19
C GLN A 82 -11.30 -7.67 5.44
N SER A 83 -10.82 -7.37 6.65
CA SER A 83 -11.55 -7.69 7.91
C SER A 83 -11.91 -6.47 8.76
N GLY A 84 -11.14 -5.38 8.66
CA GLY A 84 -11.26 -4.19 9.52
C GLY A 84 -12.21 -3.13 8.92
N PRO A 85 -11.74 -1.87 8.68
CA PRO A 85 -12.53 -0.84 8.00
C PRO A 85 -13.09 -1.29 6.63
N THR A 86 -12.55 -2.37 6.07
CA THR A 86 -13.03 -3.03 4.86
C THR A 86 -12.94 -2.10 3.66
N VAL A 87 -11.71 -1.68 3.35
CA VAL A 87 -11.42 -0.88 2.14
C VAL A 87 -11.68 -1.72 0.87
N ASN A 88 -11.50 -3.04 0.94
CA ASN A 88 -11.77 -4.00 -0.13
C ASN A 88 -11.14 -3.62 -1.49
N SER A 89 -9.89 -3.19 -1.42
CA SER A 89 -9.09 -2.72 -2.55
C SER A 89 -8.30 -3.82 -3.25
N VAL A 90 -8.05 -4.96 -2.58
CA VAL A 90 -7.31 -6.10 -3.14
C VAL A 90 -8.27 -7.25 -3.43
N ILE A 91 -8.44 -7.59 -4.72
CA ILE A 91 -9.35 -8.66 -5.14
C ILE A 91 -8.72 -10.05 -5.07
N GLN A 92 -7.38 -10.12 -5.18
CA GLN A 92 -6.64 -11.38 -5.08
C GLN A 92 -5.18 -11.15 -4.70
N VAL A 93 -4.65 -11.90 -3.74
CA VAL A 93 -3.22 -11.92 -3.41
C VAL A 93 -2.50 -12.94 -4.29
N ASN A 94 -1.26 -12.66 -4.70
CA ASN A 94 -0.40 -13.62 -5.38
C ASN A 94 0.08 -14.69 -4.37
N PRO A 95 -0.30 -15.97 -4.54
CA PRO A 95 0.10 -17.02 -3.61
C PRO A 95 1.63 -17.23 -3.55
N ASP A 96 2.34 -16.85 -4.62
CA ASP A 96 3.79 -17.05 -4.73
C ASP A 96 4.58 -15.79 -4.27
N ALA A 97 3.93 -14.69 -3.84
CA ALA A 97 4.59 -13.42 -3.51
C ALA A 97 5.71 -13.55 -2.46
N ARG A 98 5.49 -14.37 -1.41
CA ARG A 98 6.50 -14.60 -0.37
C ARG A 98 7.71 -15.35 -0.90
N ALA A 99 7.50 -16.38 -1.72
CA ALA A 99 8.57 -17.16 -2.32
C ALA A 99 9.41 -16.29 -3.29
N ILE A 100 8.74 -15.46 -4.10
CA ILE A 100 9.39 -14.51 -5.00
C ILE A 100 10.26 -13.52 -4.22
N ALA A 101 9.73 -12.94 -3.13
CA ALA A 101 10.47 -12.00 -2.29
C ALA A 101 11.72 -12.64 -1.66
N MET A 102 11.60 -13.85 -1.12
CA MET A 102 12.75 -14.59 -0.57
C MET A 102 13.82 -14.87 -1.64
N ALA A 103 13.42 -15.22 -2.86
CA ALA A 103 14.36 -15.42 -3.97
C ALA A 103 15.09 -14.12 -4.34
N LEU A 104 14.40 -12.98 -4.36
CA LEU A 104 14.99 -11.67 -4.61
C LEU A 104 15.93 -11.24 -3.46
N ASP A 105 15.60 -11.56 -2.21
CA ASP A 105 16.49 -11.34 -1.08
C ASP A 105 17.81 -12.12 -1.22
N ALA A 106 17.72 -13.39 -1.61
CA ALA A 106 18.91 -14.22 -1.88
C ALA A 106 19.75 -13.66 -3.04
N GLN A 107 19.11 -13.18 -4.13
CA GLN A 107 19.81 -12.52 -5.23
C GLN A 107 20.52 -11.25 -4.78
N ARG A 108 19.87 -10.42 -3.95
CA ARG A 108 20.49 -9.20 -3.38
C ARG A 108 21.69 -9.56 -2.53
N GLN A 109 21.59 -10.56 -1.66
CA GLN A 109 22.69 -11.04 -0.82
C GLN A 109 23.88 -11.54 -1.66
N ALA A 110 23.61 -12.12 -2.83
CA ALA A 110 24.63 -12.52 -3.80
C ALA A 110 25.20 -11.36 -4.65
N GLY A 111 24.85 -10.11 -4.35
CA GLY A 111 25.31 -8.92 -5.09
C GLY A 111 24.64 -8.74 -6.46
N LYS A 112 23.51 -9.41 -6.73
CA LYS A 112 22.81 -9.43 -8.03
C LYS A 112 21.48 -8.66 -7.98
N ALA A 113 21.46 -7.48 -7.37
CA ALA A 113 20.27 -6.64 -7.37
C ALA A 113 19.98 -6.10 -8.78
N LEU A 114 18.73 -6.17 -9.22
CA LEU A 114 18.30 -5.86 -10.59
C LEU A 114 18.05 -4.37 -10.85
N GLY A 115 17.99 -3.54 -9.80
CA GLY A 115 17.79 -2.10 -9.91
C GLY A 115 16.85 -1.52 -8.84
N PRO A 116 16.29 -0.31 -9.07
CA PRO A 116 15.49 0.41 -8.08
C PRO A 116 14.20 -0.30 -7.63
N LEU A 117 13.69 -1.25 -8.40
CA LEU A 117 12.49 -2.02 -8.04
C LEU A 117 12.79 -3.39 -7.43
N HIS A 118 14.06 -3.76 -7.28
CA HIS A 118 14.44 -5.08 -6.77
C HIS A 118 13.89 -5.34 -5.36
N GLY A 119 12.94 -6.27 -5.24
CA GLY A 119 12.28 -6.64 -4.00
C GLY A 119 11.11 -5.73 -3.59
N ILE A 120 10.68 -4.78 -4.43
CA ILE A 120 9.60 -3.85 -4.10
C ILE A 120 8.23 -4.46 -4.41
N PRO A 121 7.29 -4.52 -3.45
CA PRO A 121 5.94 -5.00 -3.69
C PRO A 121 5.11 -4.04 -4.56
N VAL A 122 4.42 -4.59 -5.56
CA VAL A 122 3.55 -3.87 -6.49
C VAL A 122 2.20 -4.57 -6.59
N LEU A 123 1.11 -3.82 -6.51
CA LEU A 123 -0.23 -4.32 -6.85
C LEU A 123 -0.61 -3.89 -8.26
N LEU A 124 -1.29 -4.76 -9.00
CA LEU A 124 -1.72 -4.49 -10.38
C LEU A 124 -3.23 -4.54 -10.49
N LYS A 125 -3.85 -3.62 -11.21
CA LYS A 125 -5.29 -3.72 -11.53
C LYS A 125 -5.67 -5.06 -12.17
N ASP A 126 -6.81 -5.63 -11.79
CA ASP A 126 -7.28 -6.97 -12.23
C ASP A 126 -7.66 -7.06 -13.73
N ASN A 127 -7.40 -6.02 -14.52
CA ASN A 127 -7.45 -6.04 -15.98
C ASN A 127 -6.06 -6.04 -16.65
N ILE A 128 -4.98 -6.24 -15.87
CA ILE A 128 -3.60 -6.35 -16.35
C ILE A 128 -3.17 -7.80 -16.28
N ASP A 129 -2.81 -8.41 -17.41
CA ASP A 129 -2.41 -9.82 -17.44
C ASP A 129 -1.11 -10.09 -16.67
N THR A 130 -1.12 -11.19 -15.92
CA THR A 130 0.04 -11.79 -15.26
C THR A 130 -0.01 -13.29 -15.44
N SER A 131 1.13 -13.90 -15.77
CA SER A 131 1.33 -15.35 -15.81
C SER A 131 1.49 -16.02 -14.43
N ASP A 132 1.27 -15.26 -13.35
CA ASP A 132 1.16 -15.80 -11.99
C ASP A 132 -0.15 -16.59 -11.80
N LYS A 133 -0.28 -17.28 -10.65
CA LYS A 133 -1.48 -18.06 -10.28
C LYS A 133 -2.64 -17.17 -9.79
N MET A 134 -2.97 -16.14 -10.57
CA MET A 134 -4.01 -15.17 -10.29
C MET A 134 -4.90 -14.95 -11.51
N GLN A 135 -6.15 -14.58 -11.28
CA GLN A 135 -7.07 -14.23 -12.35
C GLN A 135 -6.73 -12.85 -12.91
N THR A 136 -7.06 -12.64 -14.18
CA THR A 136 -7.19 -11.30 -14.78
C THR A 136 -8.58 -11.23 -15.36
N ALA A 137 -9.53 -10.72 -14.58
CA ALA A 137 -10.94 -10.88 -14.85
C ALA A 137 -11.69 -9.56 -15.06
N ALA A 138 -10.98 -8.41 -15.01
CA ALA A 138 -11.58 -7.08 -15.07
C ALA A 138 -12.74 -6.90 -14.07
N GLY A 139 -12.68 -7.58 -12.91
CA GLY A 139 -13.72 -7.61 -11.89
C GLY A 139 -14.95 -8.47 -12.23
N SER A 140 -14.97 -9.15 -13.38
CA SER A 140 -16.12 -9.92 -13.84
C SER A 140 -16.01 -11.41 -13.58
N LEU A 141 -17.08 -12.02 -13.08
CA LEU A 141 -17.15 -13.48 -12.92
C LEU A 141 -17.10 -14.22 -14.26
N GLY A 142 -17.49 -13.56 -15.37
CA GLY A 142 -17.48 -14.17 -16.71
C GLY A 142 -16.09 -14.43 -17.28
N LEU A 143 -15.04 -13.84 -16.70
CA LEU A 143 -13.64 -14.04 -17.09
C LEU A 143 -12.86 -14.91 -16.10
N VAL A 144 -13.50 -15.37 -15.02
CA VAL A 144 -12.84 -16.27 -14.06
C VAL A 144 -12.65 -17.64 -14.70
N GLY A 145 -11.43 -18.16 -14.64
CA GLY A 145 -11.07 -19.46 -15.18
C GLY A 145 -9.56 -19.67 -15.18
N THR A 146 -9.01 -19.95 -16.35
CA THR A 146 -7.56 -20.13 -16.50
C THR A 146 -6.84 -18.77 -16.40
N PRO A 147 -5.80 -18.64 -15.54
CA PRO A 147 -4.93 -17.47 -15.54
C PRO A 147 -4.35 -17.14 -16.92
N ALA A 148 -3.94 -15.89 -17.11
CA ALA A 148 -3.30 -15.47 -18.35
C ALA A 148 -2.03 -16.29 -18.61
N LEU A 149 -1.78 -16.65 -19.87
CA LEU A 149 -0.62 -17.47 -20.26
C LEU A 149 0.69 -16.68 -20.23
N ARG A 150 0.62 -15.35 -20.31
CA ARG A 150 1.78 -14.45 -20.38
C ARG A 150 1.50 -13.17 -19.60
N ASP A 151 2.57 -12.57 -19.09
CA ASP A 151 2.50 -11.22 -18.55
C ASP A 151 2.15 -10.21 -19.65
N ALA A 152 1.36 -9.19 -19.31
CA ALA A 152 1.31 -7.97 -20.10
C ALA A 152 2.70 -7.31 -20.14
N THR A 153 3.00 -6.56 -21.20
CA THR A 153 4.34 -5.96 -21.42
C THR A 153 4.87 -5.22 -20.18
N MET A 154 4.02 -4.41 -19.52
CA MET A 154 4.44 -3.70 -18.31
C MET A 154 4.68 -4.62 -17.11
N ALA A 155 3.89 -5.69 -16.93
CA ALA A 155 4.09 -6.66 -15.85
C ALA A 155 5.41 -7.41 -16.06
N ALA A 156 5.73 -7.77 -17.31
CA ALA A 156 7.02 -8.36 -17.67
C ALA A 156 8.19 -7.42 -17.35
N HIS A 157 8.06 -6.12 -17.65
CA HIS A 157 9.09 -5.13 -17.31
C HIS A 157 9.25 -4.93 -15.80
N LEU A 158 8.15 -4.89 -15.04
CA LEU A 158 8.20 -4.83 -13.58
C LEU A 158 8.93 -6.06 -13.01
N ARG A 159 8.61 -7.26 -13.50
CA ARG A 159 9.26 -8.51 -13.10
C ARG A 159 10.74 -8.51 -13.45
N ALA A 160 11.10 -8.09 -14.65
CA ALA A 160 12.50 -7.97 -15.09
C ALA A 160 13.30 -6.96 -14.25
N ALA A 161 12.65 -5.91 -13.75
CA ALA A 161 13.24 -4.95 -12.81
C ALA A 161 13.31 -5.45 -11.36
N GLY A 162 12.83 -6.67 -11.09
CA GLY A 162 12.85 -7.32 -9.78
C GLY A 162 11.70 -6.92 -8.85
N ALA A 163 10.59 -6.38 -9.36
CA ALA A 163 9.43 -6.10 -8.52
C ALA A 163 8.73 -7.40 -8.08
N VAL A 164 8.15 -7.39 -6.88
CA VAL A 164 7.28 -8.47 -6.39
C VAL A 164 5.83 -8.11 -6.72
N ILE A 165 5.22 -8.81 -7.67
CA ILE A 165 3.78 -8.66 -7.93
C ILE A 165 3.02 -9.27 -6.75
N LEU A 166 2.51 -8.41 -5.87
CA LEU A 166 1.88 -8.76 -4.60
C LEU A 166 0.47 -9.35 -4.80
N GLY A 167 -0.23 -8.92 -5.86
CA GLY A 167 -1.63 -9.25 -6.07
C GLY A 167 -2.31 -8.39 -7.12
N LYS A 168 -3.62 -8.54 -7.20
CA LYS A 168 -4.54 -7.83 -8.08
C LYS A 168 -5.43 -6.89 -7.29
N THR A 169 -5.68 -5.69 -7.78
CA THR A 169 -6.61 -4.74 -7.14
C THR A 169 -8.02 -4.80 -7.71
N THR A 170 -8.99 -4.53 -6.85
CA THR A 170 -10.41 -4.31 -7.21
C THR A 170 -10.52 -3.12 -8.17
N LEU A 171 -11.52 -3.16 -9.04
CA LEU A 171 -11.84 -2.10 -10.00
C LEU A 171 -13.36 -1.96 -10.17
N SER A 172 -13.80 -0.85 -10.79
CA SER A 172 -15.12 -0.84 -11.43
C SER A 172 -15.14 -1.89 -12.54
N GLU A 173 -16.11 -2.80 -12.51
CA GLU A 173 -16.22 -3.91 -13.48
C GLU A 173 -16.13 -3.42 -14.93
N TRP A 174 -15.42 -4.16 -15.78
CA TRP A 174 -15.17 -3.78 -17.18
C TRP A 174 -14.62 -2.36 -17.34
N ALA A 175 -13.75 -1.96 -16.41
CA ALA A 175 -13.19 -0.62 -16.35
C ALA A 175 -14.24 0.52 -16.36
N ASN A 176 -15.40 0.27 -15.74
CA ASN A 176 -16.57 1.16 -15.69
C ASN A 176 -17.33 1.31 -17.03
N PHE A 177 -17.07 0.46 -18.01
CA PHE A 177 -17.71 0.52 -19.33
C PHE A 177 -18.79 -0.57 -19.50
N ARG A 178 -19.66 -0.70 -18.49
CA ARG A 178 -20.72 -1.74 -18.44
C ARG A 178 -22.14 -1.17 -18.42
N SER A 179 -22.33 0.00 -17.81
CA SER A 179 -23.65 0.63 -17.64
C SER A 179 -23.49 2.13 -17.38
N PHE A 180 -24.47 2.94 -17.79
CA PHE A 180 -24.56 4.36 -17.42
C PHE A 180 -24.92 4.60 -15.94
N PHE A 181 -25.40 3.57 -15.24
CA PHE A 181 -25.77 3.61 -13.82
C PHE A 181 -24.84 2.73 -12.98
N SER A 182 -23.55 2.72 -13.32
CA SER A 182 -22.54 1.94 -12.60
C SER A 182 -22.16 2.59 -11.26
N SER A 183 -21.76 1.75 -10.29
CA SER A 183 -21.14 2.20 -9.04
C SER A 183 -19.63 2.10 -9.18
N SER A 184 -18.94 3.25 -9.11
CA SER A 184 -17.47 3.26 -9.15
C SER A 184 -16.87 2.44 -8.01
N GLY A 185 -15.91 1.58 -8.35
CA GLY A 185 -15.25 0.66 -7.44
C GLY A 185 -16.00 -0.63 -7.14
N TRP A 186 -17.19 -0.84 -7.71
CA TRP A 186 -17.90 -2.10 -7.60
C TRP A 186 -17.59 -3.05 -8.76
N SER A 187 -17.44 -4.34 -8.45
CA SER A 187 -17.48 -5.40 -9.45
C SER A 187 -18.13 -6.69 -8.95
N GLY A 188 -18.66 -7.51 -9.86
CA GLY A 188 -19.34 -8.75 -9.50
C GLY A 188 -18.43 -9.75 -8.79
N ARG A 189 -17.13 -9.77 -9.13
CA ARG A 189 -16.13 -10.63 -8.47
C ARG A 189 -15.57 -10.00 -7.20
N GLY A 190 -15.26 -8.69 -7.23
CA GLY A 190 -14.51 -8.02 -6.17
C GLY A 190 -15.35 -7.31 -5.13
N GLY A 191 -16.67 -7.22 -5.30
CA GLY A 191 -17.52 -6.40 -4.43
C GLY A 191 -17.22 -4.91 -4.58
N GLN A 192 -17.59 -4.12 -3.56
CA GLN A 192 -17.38 -2.67 -3.52
C GLN A 192 -16.05 -2.34 -2.85
N CYS A 193 -15.14 -1.68 -3.57
CA CYS A 193 -13.99 -0.97 -3.00
C CYS A 193 -14.48 0.33 -2.33
N ASN A 194 -13.95 0.69 -1.17
CA ASN A 194 -14.33 1.89 -0.43
C ASN A 194 -13.18 2.91 -0.40
N ASN A 195 -13.52 4.19 -0.17
CA ASN A 195 -12.50 5.23 -0.02
C ASN A 195 -11.80 5.09 1.35
N PRO A 196 -10.46 4.96 1.42
CA PRO A 196 -9.77 4.74 2.69
C PRO A 196 -9.80 5.97 3.63
N TYR A 197 -10.13 7.17 3.12
CA TYR A 197 -10.30 8.37 3.95
C TYR A 197 -11.68 8.42 4.62
N ALA A 198 -12.69 7.74 4.06
CA ALA A 198 -14.04 7.62 4.60
C ALA A 198 -14.76 6.46 3.88
N THR A 199 -14.95 5.32 4.57
CA THR A 199 -15.38 4.07 3.93
C THR A 199 -16.84 4.08 3.46
N ASP A 200 -17.61 5.09 3.85
CA ASP A 200 -18.96 5.40 3.34
C ASP A 200 -18.93 6.27 2.07
N ARG A 201 -17.74 6.60 1.54
CA ARG A 201 -17.56 7.43 0.33
C ARG A 201 -17.03 6.64 -0.86
N ASN A 202 -17.36 7.17 -2.03
CA ASN A 202 -16.95 6.61 -3.31
C ASN A 202 -15.41 6.73 -3.49
N PRO A 203 -14.70 5.65 -3.90
CA PRO A 203 -13.26 5.68 -4.17
C PRO A 203 -12.91 6.24 -5.56
N CYS A 204 -13.90 6.69 -6.34
CA CYS A 204 -13.83 6.95 -7.77
C CYS A 204 -13.44 5.69 -8.57
N GLY A 205 -13.00 5.83 -9.82
CA GLY A 205 -12.72 4.68 -10.66
C GLY A 205 -12.11 5.04 -12.02
N SER A 206 -11.88 4.06 -12.89
CA SER A 206 -12.11 2.63 -12.62
C SER A 206 -10.99 1.96 -11.84
N SER A 207 -9.84 2.61 -11.67
CA SER A 207 -8.70 2.10 -10.87
C SER A 207 -8.89 2.31 -9.37
N SER A 208 -10.08 1.98 -8.86
CA SER A 208 -10.49 2.24 -7.47
C SER A 208 -9.58 1.54 -6.46
N GLY A 209 -9.32 0.25 -6.64
CA GLY A 209 -8.51 -0.54 -5.72
C GLY A 209 -7.04 -0.13 -5.76
N SER A 210 -6.48 0.18 -6.94
CA SER A 210 -5.10 0.68 -7.03
C SER A 210 -4.95 2.00 -6.27
N GLY A 211 -5.86 2.97 -6.47
CA GLY A 211 -5.86 4.22 -5.73
C GLY A 211 -6.00 4.02 -4.22
N ALA A 212 -6.99 3.24 -3.79
CA ALA A 212 -7.26 2.98 -2.38
C ALA A 212 -6.09 2.22 -1.70
N ALA A 213 -5.53 1.21 -2.36
CA ALA A 213 -4.42 0.41 -1.82
C ALA A 213 -3.14 1.23 -1.64
N ALA A 214 -2.83 2.13 -2.58
CA ALA A 214 -1.71 3.04 -2.43
C ALA A 214 -1.94 4.03 -1.26
N SER A 215 -3.12 4.66 -1.20
CA SER A 215 -3.46 5.63 -0.15
C SER A 215 -3.52 5.02 1.26
N ALA A 216 -3.81 3.72 1.38
CA ALA A 216 -3.88 3.02 2.67
C ALA A 216 -2.60 2.24 3.04
N ASN A 217 -1.50 2.42 2.30
CA ASN A 217 -0.25 1.65 2.46
C ASN A 217 -0.46 0.13 2.45
N PHE A 218 -1.19 -0.41 1.47
CA PHE A 218 -1.30 -1.86 1.23
C PHE A 218 -0.30 -2.38 0.20
N THR A 219 0.49 -1.49 -0.38
CA THR A 219 1.60 -1.78 -1.29
C THR A 219 2.57 -0.59 -1.28
N ALA A 220 3.77 -0.76 -1.82
CA ALA A 220 4.70 0.34 -2.03
C ALA A 220 4.29 1.21 -3.23
N VAL A 221 3.76 0.57 -4.27
CA VAL A 221 3.20 1.23 -5.45
C VAL A 221 2.13 0.33 -6.10
N SER A 222 1.24 0.92 -6.89
CA SER A 222 0.22 0.20 -7.63
C SER A 222 0.11 0.71 -9.06
N ILE A 223 -0.39 -0.15 -9.95
CA ILE A 223 -0.77 0.19 -11.33
C ILE A 223 -2.27 0.03 -11.50
#